data_AF-A0A1B7V875-F1
#
_entry.id   AF-A0A1B7V875-F1
#
_cell.length_a   1.000
_cell.length_b   1.000
_cell.length_c   1.000
_cell.angle_alpha   90.00
_cell.angle_beta   90.00
_cell.angle_gamma   90.00
#
_symmetry.space_group_name_H-M   'P 1'
#
loop_
_entity.id
_entity.type
_entity.pdbx_description
1 polymer ?
#
loop_
_entity_poly.entity_id
_entity_poly.type
_entity_poly.pdbx_seq_one_letter_code
_entity_poly.pdbx_strand_id
1 'polypeptide(L)'
;MVFGAFGSRNHQNFVQIPHSSLRFKLKALCERSGIKYVEQEESYPSKASFLDNDNIPVFNADNPKKYEFSGKRIQRGLYRTQFGILVNADCNGAANILVKK
;
A
#
# COMPACT_ATOMS: atom_id res chain seq x y z
N MET A 1 41.87 9.29 1.32
CA MET A 1 40.83 9.87 2.18
C MET A 1 39.48 9.42 1.64
N VAL A 2 38.79 8.55 2.40
CA VAL A 2 37.42 8.02 2.16
C VAL A 2 36.43 9.20 2.36
N PHE A 3 35.25 9.34 1.73
CA PHE A 3 33.95 8.65 1.87
C PHE A 3 33.02 9.14 0.73
N GLY A 4 32.01 8.42 0.24
CA GLY A 4 31.27 7.36 0.90
C GLY A 4 30.71 6.31 -0.05
N ALA A 5 30.49 5.14 0.54
CA ALA A 5 29.88 3.98 -0.09
C ALA A 5 28.44 4.29 -0.50
N PHE A 6 28.09 3.95 -1.74
CA PHE A 6 26.70 3.72 -2.12
C PHE A 6 26.16 2.62 -1.21
N GLY A 7 25.18 2.98 -0.37
CA GLY A 7 24.60 2.11 0.64
C GLY A 7 24.11 0.80 0.04
N SER A 8 24.74 -0.30 0.45
CA SER A 8 24.28 -1.65 0.24
C SER A 8 23.03 -1.89 1.08
N ARG A 9 21.83 -1.84 0.48
CA ARG A 9 20.69 -2.71 0.88
C ARG A 9 19.44 -2.50 0.03
N ASN A 10 18.93 -3.64 -0.45
CA ASN A 10 17.54 -3.95 -0.81
C ASN A 10 17.03 -3.52 -2.19
N HIS A 11 17.63 -4.04 -3.26
CA HIS A 11 16.85 -4.65 -4.33
C HIS A 11 16.80 -6.16 -4.07
N GLN A 12 15.99 -6.62 -3.11
CA GLN A 12 15.44 -7.95 -3.32
C GLN A 12 14.55 -7.77 -4.55
N ASN A 13 15.09 -8.10 -5.72
CA ASN A 13 14.28 -8.29 -6.91
C ASN A 13 13.12 -9.16 -6.45
N PHE A 14 11.90 -8.64 -6.58
CA PHE A 14 10.70 -9.45 -6.48
C PHE A 14 10.77 -10.45 -7.64
N VAL A 15 11.57 -11.51 -7.47
CA VAL A 15 11.69 -12.59 -8.42
C VAL A 15 10.27 -13.13 -8.58
N GLN A 16 9.77 -12.99 -9.81
CA GLN A 16 8.46 -13.42 -10.31
C GLN A 16 7.51 -13.98 -9.24
N ILE A 17 6.90 -13.12 -8.41
CA ILE A 17 5.75 -13.56 -7.61
C ILE A 17 4.64 -13.84 -8.64
N PRO A 18 4.10 -15.08 -8.71
CA PRO A 18 3.04 -15.40 -9.65
C PRO A 18 1.72 -14.82 -9.13
N HIS A 19 1.57 -13.50 -9.24
CA HIS A 19 0.48 -12.73 -8.64
C HIS A 19 -0.90 -13.27 -9.04
N SER A 20 -1.07 -13.63 -10.31
CA SER A 20 -2.30 -14.25 -10.83
C SER A 20 -2.61 -15.60 -10.18
N SER A 21 -1.60 -16.45 -9.96
CA SER A 21 -1.80 -17.75 -9.33
C SER A 21 -2.16 -17.61 -7.86
N LEU A 22 -1.48 -16.70 -7.15
CA LEU A 22 -1.78 -16.39 -5.75
C LEU A 22 -3.22 -15.89 -5.59
N ARG A 23 -3.63 -14.93 -6.43
CA ARG A 23 -4.98 -14.38 -6.45
C ARG A 23 -6.04 -15.45 -6.71
N PHE A 24 -5.82 -16.32 -7.70
CA PHE A 24 -6.76 -17.40 -8.01
C PHE A 24 -6.90 -18.38 -6.84
N LYS A 25 -5.78 -18.82 -6.25
CA LYS A 25 -5.79 -19.72 -5.09
C LYS A 25 -6.50 -19.08 -3.88
N LEU A 26 -6.25 -17.80 -3.63
CA LEU A 26 -6.89 -17.05 -2.54
C LEU A 26 -8.40 -16.97 -2.74
N LYS A 27 -8.85 -16.58 -3.94
CA LYS A 27 -10.27 -16.53 -4.29
C LYS A 27 -10.95 -17.90 -4.09
N ALA A 28 -10.35 -18.97 -4.60
CA ALA A 28 -10.89 -20.33 -4.46
C ALA A 28 -10.94 -20.81 -2.99
N LEU A 29 -9.99 -20.41 -2.14
CA LEU A 29 -10.02 -20.71 -0.70
C LEU A 29 -11.11 -19.91 0.02
N CYS A 30 -11.25 -18.63 -0.29
CA CYS A 30 -12.31 -17.78 0.26
C CYS A 30 -13.69 -18.34 -0.10
N GLU A 31 -13.93 -18.66 -1.38
CA GLU A 31 -15.20 -19.22 -1.86
C GLU A 31 -15.55 -20.54 -1.15
N ARG A 32 -14.58 -21.47 -1.04
CA ARG A 32 -14.78 -22.74 -0.32
C ARG A 32 -15.05 -22.58 1.17
N SER A 33 -14.59 -21.47 1.76
CA SER A 33 -14.75 -21.18 3.19
C SER A 33 -15.97 -20.29 3.48
N GLY A 34 -16.77 -19.93 2.46
CA GLY A 34 -17.89 -18.99 2.61
C GLY A 34 -17.47 -17.54 2.85
N ILE A 35 -16.22 -17.19 2.57
CA ILE A 35 -15.67 -15.83 2.72
C ILE A 35 -15.84 -15.07 1.41
N LYS A 36 -16.45 -13.87 1.48
CA LYS A 36 -16.59 -12.99 0.31
C LYS A 36 -15.22 -12.46 -0.13
N TYR A 37 -14.81 -12.80 -1.34
CA TYR A 37 -13.63 -12.25 -1.99
C TYR A 37 -13.99 -11.02 -2.82
N VAL A 38 -13.31 -9.90 -2.60
CA VAL A 38 -13.49 -8.65 -3.34
C VAL A 38 -12.12 -8.13 -3.78
N GLU A 39 -12.04 -7.66 -5.01
CA GLU A 39 -10.83 -7.09 -5.58
C GLU A 39 -10.93 -5.56 -5.53
N GLN A 40 -9.82 -4.93 -5.14
CA GLN A 40 -9.71 -3.48 -5.05
C GLN A 40 -8.51 -3.00 -5.88
N GLU A 41 -8.68 -1.87 -6.55
CA GLU A 41 -7.61 -1.19 -7.28
C GLU A 41 -6.56 -0.62 -6.30
N GLU A 42 -5.27 -0.81 -6.58
CA GLU A 42 -4.17 -0.59 -5.60
C GLU A 42 -3.59 0.84 -5.57
N SER A 43 -4.20 1.83 -6.22
CA SER A 43 -3.62 3.18 -6.26
C SER A 43 -3.76 3.94 -4.95
N TYR A 44 -2.64 4.50 -4.50
CA TYR A 44 -2.49 5.39 -3.34
C TYR A 44 -2.72 4.87 -1.90
N PRO A 45 -3.01 3.57 -1.60
CA PRO A 45 -3.32 3.14 -0.24
C PRO A 45 -2.08 3.22 0.68
N SER A 46 -0.88 3.20 0.12
CA SER A 46 0.37 3.35 0.89
C SER A 46 0.76 4.81 1.18
N LYS A 47 0.03 5.78 0.60
CA LYS A 47 0.29 7.22 0.75
C LYS A 47 -0.77 7.89 1.64
N ALA A 48 -2.04 7.55 1.44
CA ALA A 48 -3.15 8.06 2.23
C ALA A 48 -3.01 7.71 3.73
N SER A 49 -3.54 8.57 4.58
CA SER A 49 -3.65 8.35 6.02
C SER A 49 -5.03 7.85 6.37
N PHE A 50 -5.11 6.63 6.90
CA PHE A 50 -6.38 6.05 7.33
C PHE A 50 -6.97 6.87 8.50
N LEU A 51 -6.14 7.21 9.48
CA LEU A 51 -6.58 7.90 10.70
C LEU A 51 -7.02 9.35 10.44
N ASP A 52 -6.56 9.96 9.35
CA ASP A 52 -6.95 11.32 8.98
C ASP A 52 -8.13 11.33 7.99
N ASN A 53 -8.65 10.16 7.62
CA ASN A 53 -9.73 9.97 6.64
C ASN A 53 -9.41 10.60 5.27
N ASP A 54 -8.18 10.43 4.80
CA ASP A 54 -7.79 10.89 3.47
C ASP A 54 -8.70 10.28 2.39
N ASN A 55 -9.10 11.12 1.42
CA ASN A 55 -9.80 10.62 0.24
C ASN A 55 -8.83 9.84 -0.65
N ILE A 56 -9.21 8.64 -1.07
CA ILE A 56 -8.35 7.74 -1.87
C ILE A 56 -8.92 7.66 -3.29
N PRO A 57 -8.44 8.49 -4.24
CA PRO A 57 -8.94 8.49 -5.60
C PRO A 57 -8.53 7.22 -6.36
N VAL A 58 -9.31 6.87 -7.37
CA VAL A 58 -8.91 5.89 -8.38
C VAL A 58 -7.95 6.57 -9.36
N PHE A 59 -6.86 5.90 -9.71
CA PHE A 59 -5.92 6.43 -10.69
C PHE A 59 -6.58 6.54 -12.07
N ASN A 60 -6.38 7.68 -12.73
CA ASN A 60 -6.82 7.92 -14.09
C ASN A 60 -5.60 8.30 -14.94
N ALA A 61 -5.28 7.45 -15.92
CA ALA A 61 -4.13 7.64 -16.81
C ALA A 61 -4.33 8.78 -17.81
N ASP A 62 -5.58 9.04 -18.23
CA ASP A 62 -5.91 10.07 -19.23
C ASP A 62 -5.86 11.49 -18.65
N ASN A 63 -6.00 11.62 -17.33
CA ASN A 63 -5.91 12.89 -16.62
C ASN A 63 -5.09 12.74 -15.32
N PRO A 64 -3.75 12.72 -15.42
CA PRO A 64 -2.89 12.52 -14.28
C PRO A 64 -2.96 13.73 -13.35
N LYS A 65 -3.54 13.53 -12.16
CA LYS A 65 -3.59 14.52 -11.09
C LYS A 65 -2.57 14.20 -10.01
N LYS A 66 -1.98 15.25 -9.44
CA LYS A 66 -1.22 15.14 -8.19
C LYS A 66 -2.20 15.18 -7.03
N TYR A 67 -2.09 14.20 -6.15
CA TYR A 67 -2.86 14.12 -4.91
C TYR A 67 -1.92 14.32 -3.74
N GLU A 68 -2.30 15.19 -2.83
CA GLU A 68 -1.64 15.38 -1.55
C GLU A 68 -2.42 14.62 -0.48
N PHE A 69 -1.67 13.96 0.39
CA PHE A 69 -2.19 13.14 1.48
C PHE A 69 -1.69 13.75 2.79
N SER A 70 -2.50 13.66 3.84
CA SER A 70 -2.24 14.33 5.11
C SER A 70 -1.03 13.74 5.85
N GLY A 71 -0.80 12.44 5.68
CA GLY A 71 0.29 11.70 6.29
C GLY A 71 1.42 11.33 5.33
N LYS A 72 2.45 10.67 5.87
CA LYS A 72 3.64 10.29 5.12
C LYS A 72 4.26 9.01 5.65
N ARG A 73 4.61 8.10 4.74
CA ARG A 73 5.47 6.95 5.05
C ARG A 73 6.88 7.45 5.35
N ILE A 74 7.40 7.13 6.53
CA ILE A 74 8.75 7.55 6.96
C ILE A 74 9.78 6.50 6.53
N GLN A 75 9.49 5.23 6.77
CA GLN A 75 10.34 4.10 6.39
C GLN A 75 9.52 2.80 6.26
N ARG A 76 10.17 1.68 5.92
CA ARG A 76 9.52 0.36 5.91
C ARG A 76 8.92 0.08 7.28
N GLY A 77 7.65 -0.34 7.30
CA GLY A 77 6.90 -0.58 8.53
C GLY A 77 6.45 0.65 9.32
N LEU A 78 6.80 1.89 8.94
CA LEU A 78 6.47 3.09 9.73
C LEU A 78 5.81 4.20 8.91
N TYR A 79 4.63 4.62 9.35
CA TYR A 79 3.83 5.71 8.77
C TYR A 79 3.54 6.78 9.83
N ARG A 80 3.53 8.05 9.43
CA ARG A 80 3.21 9.19 10.29
C ARG A 80 1.96 9.89 9.78
N THR A 81 0.95 10.05 10.64
CA THR A 81 -0.26 10.82 10.33
C THR A 81 -0.01 12.33 10.38
N GLN A 82 -1.00 13.15 10.00
CA GLN A 82 -0.89 14.61 10.08
C GLN A 82 -0.69 15.10 11.51
N PHE A 83 -1.25 14.37 12.49
CA PHE A 83 -1.11 14.65 13.92
C PHE A 83 0.21 14.16 14.52
N GLY A 84 1.12 13.62 13.70
CA GLY A 84 2.40 13.09 14.15
C GLY A 84 2.34 11.71 14.80
N ILE A 85 1.17 11.05 14.78
CA ILE A 85 1.01 9.69 15.34
C ILE A 85 1.74 8.71 14.42
N LEU A 86 2.56 7.85 15.02
CA LEU A 86 3.28 6.80 14.32
C LEU A 86 2.49 5.49 14.36
N VAL A 87 2.24 4.94 13.17
CA VAL A 87 1.53 3.66 13.00
C VAL A 87 2.28 2.74 12.07
N ASN A 88 1.93 1.45 12.10
CA ASN A 88 2.50 0.51 11.15
C ASN A 88 2.03 0.84 9.72
N ALA A 89 2.97 0.96 8.79
CA ALA A 89 2.67 1.34 7.41
C ALA A 89 1.82 0.32 6.65
N ASP A 90 2.01 -0.97 6.92
CA ASP A 90 1.29 -2.05 6.24
C ASP A 90 -0.14 -2.16 6.82
N CYS A 91 -0.32 -1.95 8.13
CA CYS A 91 -1.64 -1.81 8.75
C CYS A 91 -2.40 -0.59 8.21
N ASN A 92 -1.75 0.56 8.08
CA ASN A 92 -2.36 1.76 7.48
C ASN A 92 -2.80 1.49 6.03
N GLY A 93 -1.94 0.84 5.23
CA GLY A 93 -2.27 0.45 3.86
C GLY A 93 -3.45 -0.52 3.79
N ALA A 94 -3.49 -1.54 4.65
CA ALA A 94 -4.60 -2.48 4.72
C ALA A 94 -5.91 -1.79 5.12
N ALA A 95 -5.87 -0.90 6.11
CA ALA A 95 -7.04 -0.13 6.54
C ALA A 95 -7.56 0.80 5.43
N ASN A 96 -6.66 1.43 4.68
CA ASN A 96 -7.00 2.22 3.50
C ASN A 96 -7.70 1.40 2.40
N ILE A 97 -7.28 0.16 2.15
CA ILE A 97 -7.95 -0.73 1.20
C ILE A 97 -9.40 -1.01 1.63
N LEU A 98 -9.65 -1.16 2.93
CA LEU A 98 -10.99 -1.43 3.46
C LEU A 98 -11.98 -0.26 3.25
N VAL A 99 -11.51 0.98 3.28
CA VAL A 99 -12.37 2.18 3.14
C VAL A 99 -12.38 2.78 1.75
N LYS A 100 -11.47 2.32 0.86
CA LYS A 100 -11.42 2.77 -0.52
C LYS A 100 -12.72 2.37 -1.23
N LYS A 101 -13.38 3.36 -1.83
CA LYS A 101 -14.62 3.20 -2.61
C LYS A 101 -14.31 2.82 -4.05
#